data_AF-A0A7C5Z9Z7-F1
#
_entry.id   AF-A0A7C5Z9Z7-F1
#
_cell.length_a   1.000
_cell.length_b   1.000
_cell.length_c   1.000
_cell.angle_alpha   90.00
_cell.angle_beta   90.00
_cell.angle_gamma   90.00
#
_symmetry.space_group_name_H-M   'P 1'
#
loop_
_entity.id
_entity.type
_entity.pdbx_description
1 polymer ?
#
loop_
_entity_poly.entity_id
_entity_poly.type
_entity_poly.pdbx_seq_one_letter_code
_entity_poly.pdbx_strand_id
1 'polypeptide(L)' 'MIPIIDAHLDLAWNALSWNRDLTEPLAVLREREKGMTDDPARGNATVCLPEMRRGRVLLCLATLLVRAKRHVQPTR' A
#
# COMPACT_ATOMS: atom_id res chain seq x y z
N MET A 1 -15.30 -10.34 20.75
CA MET A 1 -14.26 -9.76 19.88
C MET A 1 -14.92 -8.65 19.07
N ILE A 2 -14.31 -7.47 18.94
CA ILE A 2 -14.92 -6.34 18.20
C ILE A 2 -14.33 -6.35 16.78
N PRO A 3 -15.15 -6.38 15.72
CA PRO A 3 -14.65 -6.31 14.34
C PRO A 3 -14.05 -4.93 14.07
N ILE A 4 -12.87 -4.89 13.45
CA ILE A 4 -12.25 -3.66 12.96
C ILE A 4 -12.69 -3.45 11.51
N ILE A 5 -13.28 -2.28 11.25
CA ILE A 5 -13.59 -1.81 9.90
C ILE A 5 -12.79 -0.53 9.69
N ASP A 6 -11.90 -0.53 8.71
CA ASP A 6 -11.10 0.64 8.36
C ASP A 6 -11.78 1.40 7.22
N ALA A 7 -12.14 2.66 7.46
CA ALA A 7 -12.85 3.47 6.49
C ALA A 7 -11.94 4.00 5.37
N HIS A 8 -10.61 3.88 5.47
CA HIS A 8 -9.70 4.41 4.47
C HIS A 8 -8.30 3.78 4.54
N LEU A 9 -7.98 2.89 3.60
CA LEU A 9 -6.62 2.37 3.41
C LEU A 9 -6.08 2.71 2.02
N ASP A 10 -4.88 3.31 2.00
CA ASP A 10 -4.11 3.66 0.80
C ASP A 10 -3.48 2.45 0.09
N LEU A 11 -4.25 1.37 -0.14
CA LEU A 11 -3.71 0.13 -0.70
C LEU A 11 -3.24 0.32 -2.16
N ALA A 12 -4.03 0.95 -3.03
CA ALA A 12 -3.61 1.16 -4.42
C ALA A 12 -2.43 2.13 -4.53
N TRP A 13 -2.38 3.14 -3.67
CA TRP A 13 -1.23 4.06 -3.62
C TRP A 13 0.05 3.31 -3.21
N ASN A 14 -0.01 2.47 -2.17
CA ASN A 14 1.14 1.68 -1.73
C ASN A 14 1.63 0.70 -2.80
N ALA A 15 0.69 0.02 -3.46
CA ALA A 15 1.01 -0.94 -4.52
C ALA A 15 1.60 -0.25 -5.76
N LEU A 16 1.00 0.85 -6.22
CA LEU A 16 1.34 1.44 -7.52
C LEU A 16 2.45 2.49 -7.44
N SER A 17 2.47 3.34 -6.41
CA SER A 17 3.47 4.42 -6.29
C SER A 17 4.84 3.88 -5.87
N TRP A 18 4.86 2.84 -5.02
CA TRP A 18 6.09 2.29 -4.46
C TRP A 18 6.40 0.85 -4.92
N ASN A 19 5.57 0.27 -5.80
CA ASN A 19 5.73 -1.09 -6.32
C ASN A 19 5.78 -2.16 -5.21
N ARG A 20 4.96 -1.99 -4.17
CA ARG A 20 4.88 -2.93 -3.05
C ARG A 20 3.92 -4.07 -3.39
N ASP A 21 4.40 -5.30 -3.24
CA ASP A 21 3.52 -6.46 -3.24
C ASP A 21 2.84 -6.60 -1.87
N LEU A 22 1.59 -6.18 -1.76
CA LEU A 22 0.84 -6.23 -0.50
C LEU A 22 0.48 -7.65 -0.03
N THR A 23 0.82 -8.69 -0.80
CA THR A 23 0.67 -10.08 -0.34
C THR A 23 1.82 -10.53 0.56
N GLU A 24 2.95 -9.81 0.53
CA GLU A 24 4.16 -10.11 1.29
C GLU A 24 4.12 -9.52 2.71
N PRO A 25 4.84 -10.09 3.69
CA PRO A 25 4.97 -9.50 5.03
C PRO A 25 5.75 -8.17 5.02
N LEU A 26 5.45 -7.28 5.98
CA LEU A 26 6.14 -5.98 6.10
C LEU A 26 7.66 -6.09 6.16
N ALA A 27 8.19 -7.10 6.85
CA ALA A 27 9.64 -7.28 6.97
C ALA A 27 10.30 -7.47 5.59
N VAL A 28 9.66 -8.23 4.69
CA VAL A 28 10.14 -8.47 3.33
C VAL A 28 10.07 -7.17 2.52
N LEU A 29 8.95 -6.45 2.60
CA LEU A 29 8.78 -5.17 1.91
C LEU A 29 9.83 -4.13 2.33
N ARG A 30 10.02 -3.96 3.65
CA ARG A 30 10.96 -2.97 4.18
C ARG A 30 12.41 -3.32 3.88
N GLU A 31 12.78 -4.60 3.88
CA GLU A 31 14.13 -5.03 3.51
C GLU A 31 14.39 -4.82 2.01
N ARG A 32 13.41 -5.09 1.12
CA ARG A 32 13.54 -4.79 -0.32
C ARG A 32 13.75 -3.31 -0.60
N GLU A 33 13.18 -2.43 0.22
CA GLU A 33 13.31 -0.98 0.09
C GLU A 33 14.56 -0.39 0.76
N LYS A 34 15.39 -1.23 1.40
CA LYS A 34 16.57 -0.78 2.14
C LYS A 34 17.58 -0.13 1.20
N GLY A 35 18.00 1.09 1.55
CA GLY A 35 18.93 1.87 0.75
C GLY A 35 18.30 2.60 -0.44
N MET A 36 17.00 2.43 -0.71
CA MET A 36 16.27 3.27 -1.66
C MET A 36 16.03 4.65 -1.03
N THR A 37 16.43 5.71 -1.72
CA THR A 37 16.37 7.10 -1.25
C THR A 37 15.53 8.01 -2.15
N ASP A 38 14.82 7.44 -3.12
CA ASP A 38 14.00 8.15 -4.10
C ASP A 38 12.70 8.73 -3.52
N ASP A 39 12.21 8.18 -2.40
CA ASP A 39 11.00 8.63 -1.73
C ASP A 39 11.10 8.46 -0.19
N PRO A 40 10.65 9.43 0.63
CA PRO A 40 10.63 9.29 2.10
C PRO A 40 9.86 8.08 2.64
N ALA A 41 8.92 7.53 1.87
CA ALA A 41 8.14 6.37 2.27
C ALA A 41 8.90 5.04 2.20
N ARG A 42 10.08 4.99 1.56
CA ARG A 42 10.90 3.77 1.45
C ARG A 42 11.28 3.23 2.83
N GLY A 43 11.16 1.92 3.01
CA GLY A 43 11.39 1.23 4.27
C GLY A 43 10.29 1.44 5.32
N ASN A 44 9.25 2.23 5.01
CA ASN A 44 8.23 2.66 5.97
C ASN A 44 6.83 2.06 5.68
N ALA A 45 6.73 0.94 4.97
CA ALA A 45 5.46 0.23 4.80
C ALA A 45 4.81 -0.09 6.16
N THR A 46 3.52 0.22 6.35
CA THR A 46 2.80 0.04 7.63
C THR A 46 1.72 -1.04 7.60
N VAL A 47 1.13 -1.30 6.44
CA VAL A 47 0.01 -2.25 6.26
C VAL A 47 0.22 -3.07 4.99
N CYS A 48 -0.06 -4.37 5.07
CA CYS A 48 -0.24 -5.29 3.94
C CYS A 48 -1.24 -6.39 4.32
N LEU A 49 -1.63 -7.26 3.39
CA LEU A 49 -2.69 -8.23 3.60
C LEU A 49 -2.43 -9.20 4.77
N PRO A 50 -1.20 -9.70 5.00
CA PRO A 50 -0.92 -10.54 6.17
C PRO A 50 -1.13 -9.77 7.50
N GLU A 51 -0.79 -8.49 7.55
CA GLU A 51 -0.92 -7.60 8.71
C GLU A 51 -2.38 -7.33 9.02
N MET A 52 -3.19 -7.06 7.98
CA MET A 52 -4.63 -6.89 8.11
C MET A 52 -5.29 -8.15 8.69
N ARG A 53 -4.89 -9.33 8.20
CA ARG A 53 -5.36 -10.62 8.75
C ARG A 53 -4.92 -10.83 10.20
N ARG A 54 -3.65 -10.55 10.52
CA ARG A 54 -3.10 -10.67 11.88
C ARG A 54 -3.80 -9.71 12.86
N GLY A 55 -4.07 -8.49 12.41
CA GLY A 55 -4.81 -7.46 13.14
C GLY A 55 -6.33 -7.68 13.18
N ARG A 56 -6.84 -8.70 12.50
CA ARG A 56 -8.27 -9.03 12.39
C ARG A 56 -9.11 -7.86 11.85
N VAL A 57 -8.57 -7.14 10.88
CA VAL A 57 -9.32 -6.16 10.06
C VAL A 57 -10.29 -6.94 9.20
N LEU A 58 -11.59 -6.75 9.43
CA LEU A 58 -12.65 -7.48 8.75
C LEU A 58 -12.92 -6.90 7.37
N LEU A 59 -12.97 -5.58 7.28
CA LEU A 59 -13.31 -4.83 6.08
C LEU A 59 -12.46 -3.57 6.01
N CYS A 60 -12.06 -3.18 4.82
CA CYS A 60 -11.51 -1.85 4.57
C CYS A 60 -12.11 -1.23 3.31
N LEU A 61 -12.17 0.10 3.26
CA LEU A 61 -12.33 0.83 2.01
C LEU A 61 -10.93 1.12 1.44
N ALA A 62 -10.54 0.34 0.44
CA ALA A 62 -9.25 0.49 -0.22
C ALA A 62 -9.30 1.61 -1.27
N THR A 63 -8.23 2.39 -1.38
CA THR A 63 -8.14 3.40 -2.43
C THR A 63 -8.18 2.78 -3.83
N LEU A 64 -8.85 3.47 -4.74
CA LEU A 64 -8.74 3.25 -6.19
C LEU A 64 -7.94 4.40 -6.77
N LEU A 65 -6.83 4.10 -7.45
CA LEU A 65 -6.01 5.11 -8.08
C LEU A 65 -6.38 5.25 -9.56
N VAL A 66 -7.11 6.32 -9.89
CA VAL A 66 -7.35 6.70 -11.28
C VAL A 66 -6.27 7.70 -11.70
N ARG A 67 -5.64 7.48 -12.85
CA ARG A 67 -4.57 8.32 -13.38
C ARG A 67 -5.04 9.78 -13.47
N ALA A 68 -4.57 10.63 -12.55
CA ALA A 68 -4.96 12.04 -12.45
C ALA A 68 -3.90 13.02 -13.02
N LYS A 69 -2.99 12.55 -13.87
CA LYS A 69 -2.05 13.46 -14.54
C LYS A 69 -2.74 14.15 -15.70
N ARG A 70 -3.49 15.23 -15.43
CA ARG A 70 -4.21 16.04 -16.44
C ARG A 70 -3.33 16.45 -17.63
N HIS A 71 -2.03 16.64 -17.40
CA HIS A 71 -1.07 17.05 -18.43
C HIS A 71 -0.42 15.88 -19.20
N VAL A 72 -0.63 14.64 -18.78
CA VAL A 72 -0.06 13.47 -19.44
C VAL A 72 -1.13 12.85 -20.34
N GLN A 73 -0.98 13.02 -21.64
CA GLN A 73 -1.83 12.34 -22.61
C GLN A 73 -1.56 10.82 -22.54
N PRO A 74 -2.59 9.96 -22.55
CA PRO A 74 -2.38 8.53 -22.71
C PRO A 74 -1.74 8.28 -24.08
N THR A 75 -0.52 7.72 -24.10
CA THR A 75 0.06 7.20 -25.34
C THR A 75 -0.76 6.00 -25.80
N ARG A 76 -1.26 6.07 -27.04
CA ARG A 76 -1.92 4.96 -27.73
C ARG A 76 -1.00 3.75 -27.86
#